data_AF-A0A9D1LSS1-F1
#
_entry.id   AF-A0A9D1LSS1-F1
#
_cell.length_a   1.000
_cell.length_b   1.000
_cell.length_c   1.000
_cell.angle_alpha   90.00
_cell.angle_beta   90.00
_cell.angle_gamma   90.00
#
_symmetry.space_group_name_H-M   'P 1'
#
loop_
_entity.id
_entity.type
_entity.pdbx_description
1 polymer ?
#
loop_
_entity_poly.entity_id
_entity_poly.type
_entity_poly.pdbx_seq_one_letter_code
_entity_poly.pdbx_strand_id
1 'polypeptide(L)'
;MKQLYVDINELARNGRNGPIMCAIISQGGDQVNVTPCGVNMYMMPASDRERAYDIARDCIGMEFLFEDAPKRAMFYPVPFMTVFAHDRAGGWFCSLGQCADMHEEVAVYYVDEARRCIYLAPSLRALLTAAVFDTGFMRRAGCTGGMCALSYADQQYMIDKMGLKAGDAARLDDVRPAPEVRVYMCREIAERELEFVRPFPHMGGMRMPE
;
A
#
# COMPACT_ATOMS: atom_id res chain seq x y z
N MET A 1 -21.94 -13.00 -13.26
CA MET A 1 -21.41 -12.61 -11.94
C MET A 1 -21.34 -11.09 -11.92
N LYS A 2 -22.04 -10.43 -10.99
CA LYS A 2 -22.06 -8.96 -10.91
C LYS A 2 -20.80 -8.50 -10.16
N GLN A 3 -20.11 -7.47 -10.65
CA GLN A 3 -18.97 -6.88 -9.97
C GLN A 3 -19.41 -5.63 -9.21
N LEU A 4 -19.12 -5.57 -7.91
CA LEU A 4 -19.38 -4.42 -7.06
C LEU A 4 -18.09 -3.95 -6.39
N TYR A 5 -18.06 -2.67 -6.02
CA TYR A 5 -16.92 -2.04 -5.39
C TYR A 5 -17.32 -1.44 -4.04
N VAL A 6 -16.48 -1.62 -3.02
CA VAL A 6 -16.74 -1.13 -1.67
C VAL A 6 -15.61 -0.19 -1.26
N ASP A 7 -15.95 1.06 -0.94
CA ASP A 7 -15.00 2.05 -0.46
C ASP A 7 -14.70 1.82 1.03
N ILE A 8 -13.49 1.35 1.33
CA ILE A 8 -13.07 1.07 2.70
C ILE A 8 -12.88 2.35 3.54
N ASN A 9 -12.56 3.49 2.90
CA ASN A 9 -12.42 4.77 3.58
C ASN A 9 -13.77 5.36 3.97
N GLU A 10 -14.82 5.12 3.19
CA GLU A 10 -16.20 5.44 3.57
C GLU A 10 -16.65 4.58 4.76
N LEU A 11 -16.39 3.27 4.71
CA LEU A 11 -16.71 2.39 5.83
C LEU A 11 -15.99 2.80 7.12
N ALA A 12 -14.72 3.20 7.05
CA ALA A 12 -13.95 3.64 8.21
C ALA A 12 -14.49 4.91 8.84
N ARG A 13 -14.92 5.88 8.02
CA ARG A 13 -15.57 7.12 8.49
C ARG A 13 -16.87 6.82 9.24
N ASN A 14 -17.63 5.82 8.80
CA ASN A 14 -18.89 5.44 9.42
C ASN A 14 -18.72 4.56 10.67
N GLY A 15 -17.59 3.84 10.79
CA GLY A 15 -17.31 2.85 11.83
C GLY A 15 -16.83 3.36 13.19
N ARG A 16 -16.80 4.68 13.45
CA ARG A 16 -16.37 5.30 14.73
C ARG A 16 -15.04 4.72 15.29
N ASN A 17 -14.00 4.62 14.46
CA ASN A 17 -12.66 4.15 14.84
C ASN A 17 -12.57 2.69 15.36
N GLY A 18 -13.59 1.85 15.14
CA GLY A 18 -13.56 0.42 15.45
C GLY A 18 -13.21 -0.47 14.24
N PRO A 19 -12.91 -1.76 14.45
CA PRO A 19 -12.74 -2.72 13.36
C PRO A 19 -14.03 -2.78 12.51
N ILE A 20 -13.86 -2.64 11.19
CA ILE A 20 -14.97 -2.68 10.24
C ILE A 20 -15.16 -4.11 9.77
N MET A 21 -16.26 -4.74 10.16
CA MET A 21 -16.73 -5.97 9.53
C MET A 21 -17.78 -5.62 8.48
N CYS A 22 -17.52 -5.93 7.21
CA CYS A 22 -18.51 -5.81 6.14
C CYS A 22 -19.00 -7.20 5.75
N ALA A 23 -20.29 -7.47 5.94
CA ALA A 23 -20.94 -8.68 5.42
C ALA A 23 -21.77 -8.30 4.19
N ILE A 24 -21.66 -9.11 3.12
CA ILE A 24 -22.39 -8.89 1.87
C ILE A 24 -23.35 -10.05 1.69
N ILE A 25 -24.63 -9.77 1.83
CA ILE A 25 -25.70 -10.76 1.75
C ILE A 25 -26.37 -10.61 0.38
N SER A 26 -26.12 -11.54 -0.53
CA SER A 26 -26.83 -11.64 -1.81
C SER A 26 -28.15 -12.37 -1.58
N GLN A 27 -29.28 -11.72 -1.89
CA GLN A 27 -30.58 -12.38 -1.92
C GLN A 27 -30.87 -12.82 -3.37
N GLY A 28 -31.05 -14.12 -3.61
CA GLY A 28 -31.51 -14.62 -4.92
C GLY A 28 -30.56 -15.50 -5.72
N GLY A 29 -29.45 -15.98 -5.15
CA GLY A 29 -28.56 -16.95 -5.81
C GLY A 29 -27.58 -16.35 -6.83
N ASP A 30 -27.64 -15.05 -7.08
CA ASP A 30 -26.65 -14.35 -7.91
C ASP A 30 -25.30 -14.29 -7.21
N GLN A 31 -24.26 -14.78 -7.89
CA GLN A 31 -22.87 -14.58 -7.47
C GLN A 31 -22.44 -13.15 -7.75
N VAL A 32 -22.03 -12.47 -6.68
CA VAL A 32 -21.49 -11.11 -6.72
C VAL A 32 -20.01 -11.18 -6.34
N ASN A 33 -19.15 -10.58 -7.17
CA ASN A 33 -17.78 -10.35 -6.80
C ASN A 33 -17.67 -8.95 -6.19
N VAL A 34 -16.96 -8.83 -5.07
CA VAL A 34 -16.81 -7.55 -4.39
C VAL A 34 -15.34 -7.23 -4.21
N THR A 35 -14.96 -6.06 -4.69
CA THR A 35 -13.58 -5.56 -4.62
C THR A 35 -13.52 -4.37 -3.67
N PRO A 36 -12.82 -4.49 -2.53
CA PRO A 36 -12.48 -3.36 -1.69
C PRO A 36 -11.64 -2.35 -2.47
N CYS A 37 -11.91 -1.06 -2.27
CA CYS A 37 -11.28 0.06 -2.96
C CYS A 37 -10.91 1.16 -1.97
N GLY A 38 -10.01 2.05 -2.39
CA GLY A 38 -9.55 3.18 -1.59
C GLY A 38 -8.13 3.00 -1.10
N VAL A 39 -7.67 3.91 -0.25
CA VAL A 39 -6.28 3.97 0.19
C VAL A 39 -6.21 4.09 1.70
N ASN A 40 -5.39 3.26 2.34
CA ASN A 40 -5.09 3.38 3.76
C ASN A 40 -3.65 3.84 3.91
N MET A 41 -3.39 4.69 4.89
CA MET A 41 -2.03 5.14 5.22
C MET A 41 -1.58 4.37 6.45
N TYR A 42 -0.57 3.51 6.29
CA TYR A 42 0.12 2.89 7.42
C TYR A 42 1.20 3.84 7.90
N MET A 43 0.98 4.44 9.06
CA MET A 43 1.92 5.34 9.71
C MET A 43 2.45 4.67 10.97
N MET A 44 3.76 4.71 11.14
CA MET A 44 4.43 4.16 12.32
C MET A 44 4.47 5.20 13.45
N PRO A 45 4.45 4.77 14.73
CA PRO A 45 4.74 5.65 15.84
C PRO A 45 6.08 6.36 15.65
N ALA A 46 6.15 7.66 15.97
CA ALA A 46 7.40 8.41 15.86
C ALA A 46 8.53 7.82 16.75
N SER A 47 8.16 7.10 17.83
CA SER A 47 9.09 6.37 18.69
C SER A 47 9.82 5.21 18.01
N ASP A 48 9.27 4.69 16.92
CA ASP A 48 9.84 3.55 16.19
C ASP A 48 10.91 4.01 15.19
N ARG A 49 11.05 5.33 15.00
CA ARG A 49 12.07 5.91 14.13
C ARG A 49 13.45 5.53 14.64
N GLU A 50 14.25 4.99 13.72
CA GLU A 50 15.61 4.55 13.99
C GLU A 50 16.47 4.71 12.74
N ARG A 51 17.78 4.51 12.90
CA ARG A 51 18.79 4.69 11.86
C ARG A 51 18.48 3.92 10.58
N ALA A 52 17.86 2.74 10.66
CA ALA A 52 17.54 1.95 9.48
C ALA A 52 16.55 2.67 8.54
N TYR A 53 15.59 3.41 9.09
CA TYR A 53 14.64 4.22 8.32
C TYR A 53 15.31 5.45 7.69
N ASP A 54 16.29 6.06 8.36
CA ASP A 54 17.08 7.14 7.77
C ASP A 54 17.93 6.64 6.60
N ILE A 55 18.57 5.47 6.73
CA ILE A 55 19.30 4.83 5.63
C ILE A 55 18.36 4.51 4.46
N ALA A 56 17.17 3.96 4.74
CA ALA A 56 16.18 3.69 3.70
C ALA A 56 15.75 4.97 2.96
N ARG A 57 15.51 6.06 3.68
CA ARG A 57 15.17 7.36 3.08
C ARG A 57 16.31 7.90 2.22
N ASP A 58 17.52 7.94 2.76
CA ASP A 58 18.62 8.70 2.15
C ASP A 58 19.34 7.93 1.04
N CYS A 59 19.45 6.60 1.16
CA CYS A 59 20.20 5.77 0.22
C CYS A 59 19.29 4.95 -0.70
N ILE A 60 18.21 4.37 -0.16
CA ILE A 60 17.28 3.53 -0.95
C ILE A 60 16.20 4.36 -1.65
N GLY A 61 15.87 5.53 -1.09
CA GLY A 61 14.81 6.40 -1.60
C GLY A 61 13.42 6.00 -1.12
N MET A 62 13.32 5.24 -0.03
CA MET A 62 12.05 4.82 0.56
C MET A 62 11.87 5.50 1.91
N GLU A 63 11.05 6.55 1.92
CA GLU A 63 10.70 7.32 3.11
C GLU A 63 9.42 6.75 3.74
N PHE A 64 9.59 5.99 4.82
CA PHE A 64 8.47 5.43 5.58
C PHE A 64 7.66 6.53 6.27
N LEU A 65 6.37 6.26 6.44
CA LEU A 65 5.43 7.20 7.02
C LEU A 65 5.41 7.10 8.54
N PHE A 66 5.45 8.25 9.23
CA PHE A 66 5.37 8.36 10.68
C PHE A 66 4.24 9.30 11.10
N GLU A 67 3.64 9.05 12.26
CA GLU A 67 2.49 9.79 12.80
C GLU A 67 2.79 11.28 13.05
N ASP A 68 4.04 11.63 13.34
CA ASP A 68 4.50 13.01 13.59
C ASP A 68 4.64 13.86 12.32
N ALA A 69 4.64 13.22 11.15
CA ALA A 69 4.76 13.86 9.85
C ALA A 69 3.75 13.27 8.84
N PRO A 70 2.43 13.43 9.09
CA PRO A 70 1.42 12.76 8.31
C PRO A 70 1.42 13.25 6.85
N LYS A 71 1.45 12.30 5.92
CA LYS A 71 1.27 12.54 4.48
C LYS A 71 0.01 11.84 4.02
N ARG A 72 -0.55 12.31 2.90
CA ARG A 72 -1.73 11.72 2.28
C ARG A 72 -1.42 11.37 0.83
N ALA A 73 -1.75 10.15 0.45
CA ALA A 73 -1.77 9.74 -0.95
C ALA A 73 -2.88 10.49 -1.68
N MET A 74 -2.54 11.10 -2.82
CA MET A 74 -3.47 11.86 -3.67
C MET A 74 -3.93 11.00 -4.87
N PHE A 75 -4.34 9.76 -4.58
CA PHE A 75 -4.85 8.81 -5.57
C PHE A 75 -5.87 7.85 -4.94
N TYR A 76 -6.63 7.15 -5.78
CA TYR A 76 -7.67 6.21 -5.38
C TYR A 76 -7.50 4.87 -6.12
N PRO A 77 -6.96 3.83 -5.46
CA PRO A 77 -6.66 2.56 -6.11
C PRO A 77 -7.84 1.58 -6.02
N VAL A 78 -7.91 0.71 -7.03
CA VAL A 78 -8.82 -0.42 -7.15
C VAL A 78 -8.00 -1.62 -7.65
N PRO A 79 -7.69 -2.63 -6.81
CA PRO A 79 -8.19 -2.82 -5.44
C PRO A 79 -7.60 -1.87 -4.41
N PHE A 80 -8.13 -1.94 -3.19
CA PHE A 80 -7.65 -1.27 -1.99
C PHE A 80 -6.15 -1.50 -1.78
N MET A 81 -5.42 -0.40 -1.54
CA MET A 81 -4.00 -0.42 -1.18
C MET A 81 -3.74 0.19 0.19
N THR A 82 -2.78 -0.39 0.91
CA THR A 82 -2.15 0.22 2.08
C THR A 82 -0.82 0.83 1.67
N VAL A 83 -0.65 2.12 1.90
CA VAL A 83 0.56 2.90 1.61
C VAL A 83 1.40 2.97 2.87
N PHE A 84 2.69 2.64 2.78
CA PHE A 84 3.58 2.62 3.95
C PHE A 84 4.85 3.46 3.76
N ALA A 85 5.19 3.83 2.53
CA ALA A 85 6.31 4.71 2.24
C ALA A 85 6.07 5.50 0.95
N HIS A 86 6.88 6.52 0.71
CA HIS A 86 6.93 7.24 -0.56
C HIS A 86 8.38 7.57 -0.93
N ASP A 87 8.59 8.01 -2.17
CA ASP A 87 9.88 8.50 -2.62
C ASP A 87 9.87 10.03 -2.80
N ARG A 88 11.03 10.61 -3.10
CA ARG A 88 11.17 12.06 -3.34
C ARG A 88 10.64 12.51 -4.71
N ALA A 89 10.38 11.58 -5.61
CA ALA A 89 9.84 11.83 -6.95
C ALA A 89 8.31 11.81 -7.00
N GLY A 90 7.64 11.67 -5.86
CA GLY A 90 6.18 11.67 -5.76
C GLY A 90 5.52 10.31 -5.95
N GLY A 91 6.31 9.24 -6.01
CA GLY A 91 5.80 7.87 -6.03
C GLY A 91 5.57 7.29 -4.65
N TRP A 92 4.74 6.25 -4.59
CA TRP A 92 4.26 5.64 -3.35
C TRP A 92 4.50 4.15 -3.33
N PHE A 93 4.99 3.63 -2.20
CA PHE A 93 5.14 2.20 -1.95
C PHE A 93 3.93 1.67 -1.20
N CYS A 94 3.37 0.60 -1.74
CA CYS A 94 2.04 0.12 -1.38
C CYS A 94 2.00 -1.41 -1.31
N SER A 95 1.00 -1.93 -0.63
CA SER A 95 0.60 -3.35 -0.64
C SER A 95 -0.90 -3.48 -0.85
N LEU A 96 -1.35 -4.60 -1.41
CA LEU A 96 -2.78 -4.85 -1.63
C LEU A 96 -3.42 -5.47 -0.38
N GLY A 97 -4.59 -4.97 0.03
CA GLY A 97 -5.45 -5.61 1.04
C GLY A 97 -5.01 -5.49 2.51
N GLN A 98 -3.71 -5.48 2.78
CA GLN A 98 -3.11 -5.38 4.10
C GLN A 98 -1.78 -4.63 4.04
N CYS A 99 -1.24 -4.20 5.17
CA CYS A 99 0.08 -3.57 5.20
C CYS A 99 1.17 -4.61 4.98
N ALA A 100 2.15 -4.33 4.13
CA ALA A 100 3.38 -5.12 4.10
C ALA A 100 4.24 -4.77 5.31
N ASP A 101 4.71 -5.79 6.03
CA ASP A 101 5.71 -5.65 7.08
C ASP A 101 6.93 -6.54 6.78
N MET A 102 7.89 -6.59 7.72
CA MET A 102 9.11 -7.38 7.57
C MET A 102 8.92 -8.88 7.77
N HIS A 103 7.73 -9.35 8.17
CA HIS A 103 7.44 -10.73 8.56
C HIS A 103 6.43 -11.42 7.63
N GLU A 104 5.57 -10.66 6.98
CA GLU A 104 4.52 -11.14 6.08
C GLU A 104 4.99 -11.24 4.62
N GLU A 105 4.51 -12.28 3.92
CA GLU A 105 4.74 -12.47 2.49
C GLU A 105 3.68 -11.70 1.68
N VAL A 106 3.70 -10.38 1.81
CA VAL A 106 2.75 -9.47 1.15
C VAL A 106 3.45 -8.67 0.06
N ALA A 107 2.97 -8.86 -1.16
CA ALA A 107 3.52 -8.22 -2.35
C ALA A 107 3.58 -6.68 -2.22
N VAL A 108 4.71 -6.14 -2.65
CA VAL A 108 4.97 -4.71 -2.68
C VAL A 108 4.82 -4.18 -4.10
N TYR A 109 4.11 -3.08 -4.19
CA TYR A 109 3.82 -2.34 -5.40
C TYR A 109 4.34 -0.91 -5.28
N TYR A 110 4.55 -0.27 -6.42
CA TYR A 110 4.88 1.14 -6.53
C TYR A 110 3.88 1.84 -7.46
N VAL A 111 3.33 2.94 -6.99
CA VAL A 111 2.46 3.83 -7.76
C VAL A 111 3.24 5.08 -8.08
N ASP A 112 3.51 5.32 -9.36
CA ASP A 112 4.24 6.51 -9.79
C ASP A 112 3.36 7.77 -9.87
N GLU A 113 3.97 8.92 -10.14
CA GLU A 113 3.27 10.21 -10.29
C GLU A 113 2.21 10.19 -11.43
N ALA A 114 2.47 9.39 -12.47
CA ALA A 114 1.54 9.16 -13.57
C ALA A 114 0.41 8.18 -13.22
N ARG A 115 0.34 7.70 -11.96
CA ARG A 115 -0.63 6.72 -11.43
C ARG A 115 -0.53 5.36 -12.14
N ARG A 116 0.65 4.99 -12.63
CA ARG A 116 0.93 3.63 -13.09
C ARG A 116 1.33 2.78 -11.89
N CYS A 117 0.74 1.60 -11.79
CA CYS A 117 1.09 0.62 -10.75
C CYS A 117 2.11 -0.38 -11.29
N ILE A 118 3.15 -0.65 -10.50
CA ILE A 118 4.25 -1.55 -10.82
C ILE A 118 4.37 -2.53 -9.66
N TYR A 119 4.37 -3.82 -9.96
CA TYR A 119 4.76 -4.85 -9.00
C TYR A 119 6.28 -4.83 -8.84
N LEU A 120 6.76 -4.73 -7.60
CA LEU A 120 8.20 -4.65 -7.30
C LEU A 120 8.76 -5.96 -6.73
N ALA A 121 8.07 -6.55 -5.76
CA ALA A 121 8.61 -7.66 -4.99
C ALA A 121 7.50 -8.46 -4.30
N PRO A 122 7.75 -9.74 -3.95
CA PRO A 122 6.78 -10.56 -3.24
C PRO A 122 6.61 -10.18 -1.76
N SER A 123 7.56 -9.44 -1.17
CA SER A 123 7.51 -8.96 0.21
C SER A 123 8.39 -7.72 0.41
N LEU A 124 8.15 -6.97 1.49
CA LEU A 124 8.99 -5.83 1.88
C LEU A 124 10.43 -6.27 2.16
N ARG A 125 10.59 -7.45 2.80
CA ARG A 125 11.91 -8.06 3.03
C ARG A 125 12.65 -8.32 1.72
N ALA A 126 11.98 -8.89 0.71
CA ALA A 126 12.59 -9.15 -0.58
C ALA A 126 13.00 -7.87 -1.30
N LEU A 127 12.16 -6.83 -1.25
CA LEU A 127 12.47 -5.51 -1.83
C LEU A 127 13.68 -4.86 -1.16
N LEU A 128 13.67 -4.78 0.19
CA LEU A 128 14.77 -4.20 0.96
C LEU A 128 16.07 -4.97 0.75
N THR A 129 16.00 -6.30 0.71
CA THR A 129 17.17 -7.13 0.39
C THR A 129 17.71 -6.77 -0.99
N ALA A 130 16.88 -6.71 -2.03
CA ALA A 130 17.34 -6.33 -3.37
C ALA A 130 17.99 -4.93 -3.38
N ALA A 131 17.37 -3.95 -2.73
CA ALA A 131 17.88 -2.58 -2.68
C ALA A 131 19.18 -2.43 -1.86
N VAL A 132 19.35 -3.21 -0.79
CA VAL A 132 20.56 -3.18 0.06
C VAL A 132 21.74 -3.89 -0.60
N PHE A 133 21.50 -4.99 -1.31
CA PHE A 133 22.55 -5.72 -2.02
C PHE A 133 22.86 -5.16 -3.41
N ASP A 134 21.93 -4.45 -4.05
CA ASP A 134 22.10 -3.77 -5.33
C ASP A 134 21.50 -2.36 -5.29
N THR A 135 22.35 -1.36 -5.07
CA THR A 135 21.95 0.05 -4.97
C THR A 135 21.33 0.61 -6.24
N GLY A 136 21.49 -0.06 -7.39
CA GLY A 136 20.84 0.32 -8.64
C GLY A 136 19.45 -0.30 -8.83
N PHE A 137 19.02 -1.23 -7.98
CA PHE A 137 17.76 -1.97 -8.12
C PHE A 137 16.57 -1.02 -8.24
N MET A 138 16.38 -0.13 -7.27
CA MET A 138 15.24 0.79 -7.22
C MET A 138 15.12 1.63 -8.48
N ARG A 139 16.26 2.19 -8.93
CA ARG A 139 16.33 3.00 -10.16
C ARG A 139 15.90 2.20 -11.38
N ARG A 140 16.41 0.97 -11.54
CA ARG A 140 16.06 0.11 -12.68
C ARG A 140 14.64 -0.41 -12.61
N ALA A 141 14.08 -0.54 -11.41
CA ALA A 141 12.67 -0.85 -11.18
C ALA A 141 11.73 0.36 -11.42
N GLY A 142 12.27 1.55 -11.76
CA GLY A 142 11.51 2.76 -12.06
C GLY A 142 11.20 3.64 -10.85
N CYS A 143 11.75 3.34 -9.68
CA CYS A 143 11.66 4.17 -8.47
C CYS A 143 12.84 5.16 -8.49
N THR A 144 12.58 6.47 -8.51
CA THR A 144 13.62 7.46 -8.83
C THR A 144 14.01 8.37 -7.65
N GLY A 145 13.38 8.22 -6.48
CA GLY A 145 13.69 9.03 -5.31
C GLY A 145 14.96 8.67 -4.51
N GLY A 146 15.67 7.59 -4.85
CA GLY A 146 16.92 7.19 -4.16
C GLY A 146 18.15 7.94 -4.67
N MET A 147 18.90 8.58 -3.77
CA MET A 147 19.91 9.59 -4.14
C MET A 147 21.36 9.24 -3.79
N CYS A 148 21.61 8.38 -2.79
CA CYS A 148 22.97 8.12 -2.29
C CYS A 148 23.38 6.65 -2.43
N ALA A 149 24.66 6.40 -2.75
CA ALA A 149 25.22 5.07 -2.69
C ALA A 149 25.28 4.60 -1.21
N LEU A 150 24.88 3.35 -0.96
CA LEU A 150 24.96 2.73 0.36
C LEU A 150 26.43 2.51 0.72
N SER A 151 26.87 3.03 1.87
CA SER A 151 28.20 2.71 2.39
C SER A 151 28.27 1.24 2.85
N TYR A 152 29.46 0.64 2.88
CA TYR A 152 29.61 -0.73 3.38
C TYR A 152 29.11 -0.87 4.83
N ALA A 153 29.36 0.14 5.68
CA ALA A 153 28.91 0.14 7.06
C ALA A 153 27.39 0.21 7.19
N ASP A 154 26.73 1.04 6.38
CA ASP A 154 25.26 1.13 6.37
C ASP A 154 24.63 -0.11 5.76
N GLN A 155 25.26 -0.70 4.73
CA GLN A 155 24.86 -1.97 4.16
C GLN A 155 24.87 -3.07 5.22
N GLN A 156 25.98 -3.23 5.95
CA GLN A 156 26.11 -4.24 6.98
C GLN A 156 25.12 -3.99 8.13
N TYR A 157 24.95 -2.74 8.55
CA TYR A 157 23.96 -2.38 9.56
C TYR A 157 22.54 -2.78 9.14
N MET A 158 22.14 -2.47 7.90
CA MET A 158 20.82 -2.86 7.37
C MET A 158 20.65 -4.38 7.32
N ILE A 159 21.67 -5.11 6.87
CA ILE A 159 21.67 -6.58 6.83
C ILE A 159 21.41 -7.15 8.22
N ASP A 160 22.19 -6.73 9.21
CA ASP A 160 22.13 -7.27 10.56
C ASP A 160 20.84 -6.87 11.28
N LYS A 161 20.45 -5.59 11.16
CA LYS A 161 19.28 -5.04 11.85
C LYS A 161 17.97 -5.58 11.32
N MET A 162 17.85 -5.74 10.00
CA MET A 162 16.63 -6.21 9.33
C MET A 162 16.66 -7.72 9.03
N GLY A 163 17.75 -8.42 9.35
CA GLY A 163 17.91 -9.85 9.12
C GLY A 163 17.89 -10.25 7.64
N LEU A 164 18.46 -9.41 6.76
CA LEU A 164 18.40 -9.59 5.31
C LEU A 164 19.35 -10.68 4.84
N LYS A 165 18.91 -11.52 3.90
CA LYS A 165 19.73 -12.58 3.31
C LYS A 165 19.68 -12.46 1.80
N ALA A 166 20.84 -12.50 1.13
CA ALA A 166 20.92 -12.32 -0.32
C ALA A 166 20.01 -13.26 -1.12
N GLY A 167 19.74 -14.47 -0.62
CA GLY A 167 18.83 -15.44 -1.25
C GLY A 167 17.36 -15.01 -1.29
N ASP A 168 16.96 -14.05 -0.44
CA ASP A 168 15.59 -13.55 -0.34
C ASP A 168 15.35 -12.34 -1.27
N ALA A 169 16.38 -11.88 -2.00
CA ALA A 169 16.31 -10.68 -2.81
C ALA A 169 15.28 -10.80 -3.95
N ALA A 170 14.44 -9.77 -4.10
CA ALA A 170 13.61 -9.62 -5.29
C ALA A 170 14.48 -9.55 -6.55
N ARG A 171 13.99 -10.13 -7.65
CA ARG A 171 14.67 -10.12 -8.94
C ARG A 171 14.11 -9.02 -9.81
N LEU A 172 14.99 -8.34 -10.53
CA LEU A 172 14.57 -7.27 -11.44
C LEU A 172 13.68 -7.80 -12.57
N ASP A 173 13.92 -9.03 -13.03
CA ASP A 173 13.11 -9.69 -14.07
C ASP A 173 11.65 -9.95 -13.63
N ASP A 174 11.37 -9.94 -12.32
CA ASP A 174 10.02 -10.09 -11.78
C ASP A 174 9.28 -8.74 -11.71
N VAL A 175 10.00 -7.61 -11.84
CA VAL A 175 9.41 -6.26 -11.83
C VAL A 175 8.61 -6.05 -13.10
N ARG A 176 7.33 -5.72 -12.94
CA ARG A 176 6.41 -5.62 -14.08
C ARG A 176 5.26 -4.66 -13.82
N PRO A 177 4.67 -4.07 -14.86
CA PRO A 177 3.40 -3.36 -14.73
C PRO A 177 2.34 -4.26 -14.07
N ALA A 178 1.52 -3.67 -13.20
CA ALA A 178 0.40 -4.34 -12.52
C ALA A 178 -0.93 -3.77 -13.04
N PRO A 179 -1.35 -4.08 -14.29
CA PRO A 179 -2.56 -3.53 -14.90
C PRO A 179 -3.85 -3.93 -14.17
N GLU A 180 -3.79 -4.97 -13.35
CA GLU A 180 -4.88 -5.38 -12.46
C GLU A 180 -5.20 -4.34 -11.37
N VAL A 181 -4.28 -3.41 -11.09
CA VAL A 181 -4.48 -2.30 -10.16
C VAL A 181 -4.74 -1.03 -10.95
N ARG A 182 -5.99 -0.55 -10.91
CA ARG A 182 -6.37 0.75 -11.50
C ARG A 182 -6.21 1.84 -10.46
N VAL A 183 -5.50 2.90 -10.81
CA VAL A 183 -5.24 4.02 -9.91
C VAL A 183 -5.89 5.28 -10.47
N TYR A 184 -6.97 5.71 -9.84
CA TYR A 184 -7.72 6.91 -10.20
C TYR A 184 -7.15 8.15 -9.48
N MET A 185 -7.44 9.33 -10.00
CA MET A 185 -7.09 10.59 -9.32
C MET A 185 -7.87 10.73 -8.00
N CYS A 186 -9.15 10.36 -8.01
CA CYS A 186 -10.03 10.43 -6.87
C CYS A 186 -11.20 9.46 -7.05
N ARG A 187 -11.98 9.28 -5.97
CA ARG A 187 -13.16 8.42 -5.95
C ARG A 187 -14.20 8.84 -6.98
N GLU A 188 -14.44 10.13 -7.14
CA GLU A 188 -15.48 10.67 -8.03
C GLU A 188 -15.23 10.31 -9.50
N ILE A 189 -13.96 10.11 -9.88
CA ILE A 189 -13.61 9.62 -11.21
C ILE A 189 -13.87 8.11 -11.29
N ALA A 190 -13.48 7.34 -10.27
CA ALA A 190 -13.74 5.90 -10.22
C ALA A 190 -15.26 5.60 -10.30
N GLU A 191 -16.10 6.38 -9.62
CA GLU A 191 -17.57 6.23 -9.64
C GLU A 191 -18.22 6.44 -11.01
N ARG A 192 -17.52 7.09 -11.96
CA ARG A 192 -18.01 7.23 -13.34
C ARG A 192 -17.85 5.93 -14.14
N GLU A 193 -16.94 5.06 -13.71
CA GLU A 193 -16.62 3.81 -14.39
C GLU A 193 -17.09 2.57 -13.62
N LEU A 194 -17.27 2.68 -12.30
CA LEU A 194 -17.46 1.55 -11.39
C LEU A 194 -18.78 1.63 -10.62
N GLU A 195 -19.43 0.48 -10.45
CA GLU A 195 -20.65 0.36 -9.64
C GLU A 195 -20.28 0.14 -8.16
N PHE A 196 -20.36 1.21 -7.36
CA PHE A 196 -20.10 1.15 -5.92
C PHE A 196 -21.33 0.71 -5.12
N VAL A 197 -21.09 -0.12 -4.11
CA VAL A 197 -22.06 -0.38 -3.04
C VAL A 197 -22.20 0.88 -2.21
N ARG A 198 -23.43 1.39 -2.10
CA ARG A 198 -23.74 2.46 -1.17
C ARG A 198 -24.16 1.84 0.17
N PRO A 199 -23.43 2.07 1.27
CA PRO A 199 -23.88 1.60 2.57
C PRO A 199 -25.25 2.21 2.88
N PHE A 200 -26.22 1.38 3.25
CA PHE A 200 -27.57 1.84 3.58
C PHE A 200 -27.51 2.82 4.77
N PRO A 201 -28.08 4.03 4.66
CA PRO A 201 -28.24 4.93 5.81
C PRO A 201 -29.45 4.50 6.66
N HIS A 202 -29.46 3.30 7.25
CA HIS A 202 -30.61 2.82 8.04
C HIS A 202 -30.21 2.27 9.42
N MET A 203 -30.05 3.18 10.37
CA MET A 203 -30.52 3.01 11.76
C MET A 203 -30.97 4.38 12.33
N GLY A 204 -31.87 5.03 11.61
CA GLY A 204 -32.72 6.08 12.16
C GLY A 204 -34.10 5.50 12.43
N GLY A 205 -34.39 5.14 13.68
CA GLY A 205 -35.75 4.91 14.16
C GLY A 205 -36.32 3.50 13.97
N MET A 206 -35.75 2.49 14.63
CA MET A 206 -36.59 1.39 15.12
C MET A 206 -37.10 1.80 16.50
N ARG A 207 -38.35 2.27 16.57
CA ARG A 207 -39.07 2.34 17.85
C ARG A 207 -39.20 0.91 18.36
N MET A 208 -38.66 0.65 19.55
CA MET A 208 -38.98 -0.57 20.27
C MET A 208 -40.51 -0.61 20.49
N PRO A 209 -41.18 -1.74 20.24
CA PRO A 209 -42.57 -1.90 20.65
C PRO A 209 -42.63 -1.87 22.18
N GLU A 210 -43.59 -1.11 22.70
CA GLU A 210 -43.98 -1.08 24.12
C GLU A 210 -44.50 -2.45 24.59
#